data_AF-A0A091UK49-F1
#
_entry.id   AF-A0A091UK49-F1
#
_cell.length_a   1.000
_cell.length_b   1.000
_cell.length_c   1.000
_cell.angle_alpha   90.00
_cell.angle_beta   90.00
_cell.angle_gamma   90.00
#
_symmetry.space_group_name_H-M   'P 1'
#
loop_
_entity.id
_entity.type
_entity.pdbx_description
1 polymer ?
#
loop_
_entity_poly.entity_id
_entity_poly.type
_entity_poly.pdbx_seq_one_letter_code
_entity_poly.pdbx_strand_id
1 'polypeptide(L)'
;VRTVNFRKANFQLFKELINRTPWEMALRKKGAEQRWQVFKDAFHRAQELSIPRCRKSGKKGKRLAWLSHDLWVKLKGKKRMHRQWKKGLVSWEEYRETPQLCKDGIRKAKPRLDLNLTRDAKNNKKGFYRHVNQKRKVKESVPPLISKSGELVTMDEEKAEVLNNFFAPVFTGNFSSHTS
;
A
#
# COMPACT_ATOMS: atom_id res chain seq x y z
N VAL A 1 -1.31 0.61 12.64
CA VAL A 1 -0.12 1.43 12.32
C VAL A 1 -0.54 2.85 11.91
N ARG A 2 -0.11 3.88 12.66
CA ARG A 2 -0.25 5.29 12.26
C ARG A 2 0.96 5.66 11.39
N THR A 3 0.75 6.40 10.31
CA THR A 3 1.84 6.88 9.44
C THR A 3 1.76 8.39 9.24
N VAL A 4 2.92 9.02 9.02
CA VAL A 4 3.01 10.44 8.68
C VAL A 4 2.29 10.73 7.36
N ASN A 5 1.54 11.83 7.31
CA ASN A 5 0.80 12.25 6.13
C ASN A 5 1.46 13.47 5.46
N PHE A 6 2.41 13.21 4.57
CA PHE A 6 3.14 14.26 3.86
C PHE A 6 2.25 15.18 3.01
N ARG A 7 1.06 14.74 2.58
CA ARG A 7 0.12 15.60 1.82
C ARG A 7 -0.47 16.74 2.65
N LYS A 8 -0.45 16.61 3.98
CA LYS A 8 -0.95 17.63 4.91
C LYS A 8 0.18 18.21 5.76
N ALA A 9 1.43 18.02 5.36
CA ALA A 9 2.58 18.54 6.09
C ALA A 9 2.64 20.06 5.99
N ASN A 10 2.92 20.73 7.11
CA ASN A 10 3.30 22.14 7.11
C ASN A 10 4.82 22.25 6.93
N PHE A 11 5.27 22.31 5.68
CA PHE A 11 6.70 22.40 5.37
C PHE A 11 7.34 23.72 5.82
N GLN A 12 6.57 24.79 5.93
CA GLN A 12 7.09 26.07 6.43
C GLN A 12 7.47 25.95 7.91
N LEU A 13 6.57 25.41 8.73
CA LEU A 13 6.82 25.12 10.13
C LEU A 13 7.98 24.11 10.31
N PHE A 14 8.04 23.08 9.46
CA PHE A 14 9.14 22.11 9.50
C PHE A 14 10.50 22.80 9.29
N LYS A 15 10.64 23.61 8.24
CA LYS A 15 11.87 24.36 7.95
C LYS A 15 12.22 25.31 9.08
N GLU A 16 11.24 26.01 9.63
CA GLU A 16 11.44 26.93 10.74
C GLU A 16 11.97 26.23 11.99
N LEU A 17 11.41 25.07 12.36
CA LEU A 17 11.87 24.29 13.52
C LEU A 17 13.32 23.78 13.35
N ILE A 18 13.68 23.36 12.14
CA ILE A 18 15.05 22.93 11.82
C ILE A 18 16.02 24.13 11.87
N ASN A 19 15.64 25.28 11.31
CA ASN A 19 16.50 26.45 11.26
C ASN A 19 16.68 27.12 12.63
N ARG A 20 15.68 27.03 13.51
CA ARG A 20 15.77 27.54 14.89
C ARG A 20 16.68 26.70 15.80
N THR A 21 17.08 25.50 15.38
CA THR A 21 17.93 24.65 16.19
C THR A 21 19.36 25.20 16.19
N PRO A 22 19.99 25.47 17.36
CA PRO A 22 21.33 26.04 17.43
C PRO A 22 22.40 24.98 17.16
N TRP A 23 22.55 24.60 15.89
CA TRP A 23 23.37 23.48 15.42
C TRP A 23 24.84 23.58 15.87
N GLU A 24 25.42 24.78 15.83
CA GLU A 24 26.82 24.98 16.23
C GLU A 24 27.08 24.58 17.68
N MET A 25 26.19 24.97 18.60
CA MET A 25 26.28 24.59 20.01
C MET A 25 25.88 23.12 20.22
N ALA A 26 24.82 22.67 19.56
CA ALA A 26 24.29 21.33 19.72
C ALA A 26 25.25 20.23 19.21
N LEU A 27 26.10 20.56 18.23
CA LEU A 27 27.07 19.63 17.62
C LEU A 27 28.49 19.82 18.15
N ARG A 28 28.76 20.89 18.92
CA ARG A 28 30.08 21.21 19.48
C ARG A 28 30.59 20.05 20.34
N LYS A 29 31.88 19.74 20.20
CA LYS A 29 32.58 18.69 20.98
C LYS A 29 31.99 17.26 20.88
N LYS A 30 31.06 17.00 19.95
CA LYS A 30 30.51 15.65 19.70
C LYS A 30 31.26 14.93 18.58
N GLY A 31 31.38 13.61 18.69
CA GLY A 31 31.85 12.73 17.61
C GLY A 31 30.81 12.56 16.49
N ALA A 32 31.21 12.00 15.35
CA ALA A 32 30.35 11.88 14.17
C ALA A 32 29.02 11.18 14.44
N GLU A 33 29.03 10.03 15.14
CA GLU A 33 27.81 9.29 15.47
C GLU A 33 26.87 10.07 16.39
N GLN A 34 27.44 10.76 17.38
CA GLN A 34 26.67 11.59 18.32
C GLN A 34 26.06 12.80 17.61
N ARG A 35 26.77 13.40 16.66
CA ARG A 35 26.25 14.49 15.82
C ARG A 35 25.08 14.00 14.96
N TRP A 36 25.23 12.82 14.36
CA TRP A 36 24.16 12.20 13.57
C TRP A 36 22.92 11.90 14.40
N GLN A 37 23.09 11.39 15.63
CA GLN A 37 21.97 11.14 16.53
C GLN A 37 21.23 12.43 16.90
N VAL A 38 21.96 13.49 17.26
CA VAL A 38 21.37 14.81 17.57
C VAL A 38 20.56 15.36 16.39
N PHE A 39 21.08 15.21 15.17
CA PHE A 39 20.35 15.59 13.97
C PHE A 39 19.08 14.78 13.77
N LYS A 40 19.16 13.44 13.84
CA LYS A 40 17.98 12.56 13.71
C LYS A 40 16.89 12.92 14.72
N ASP A 41 17.27 13.19 15.96
CA ASP A 41 16.32 13.50 17.02
C ASP A 41 15.62 14.85 16.75
N ALA A 42 16.38 15.87 16.36
CA ALA A 42 15.82 17.17 15.99
C ALA A 42 14.91 17.08 14.75
N PHE A 43 15.31 16.30 13.75
CA PHE A 43 14.52 16.04 12.55
C PHE A 43 13.20 15.32 12.87
N HIS A 44 13.24 14.27 13.68
CA HIS A 44 12.04 13.55 14.09
C HIS A 44 11.11 14.41 14.94
N ARG A 45 11.63 15.25 15.84
CA ARG A 45 10.82 16.23 16.59
C ARG A 45 10.13 17.22 15.65
N ALA A 46 10.87 17.80 14.70
CA ALA A 46 10.29 18.71 13.71
C ALA A 46 9.21 18.01 12.88
N GLN A 47 9.45 16.74 12.49
CA GLN A 47 8.50 15.92 11.74
C GLN A 47 7.21 15.67 12.54
N GLU A 48 7.30 15.41 13.83
CA GLU A 48 6.14 15.16 14.69
C GLU A 48 5.25 16.40 14.86
N LEU A 49 5.86 17.57 14.98
CA LEU A 49 5.15 18.84 15.17
C LEU A 49 4.53 19.38 13.88
N SER A 50 5.15 19.12 12.73
CA SER A 50 4.75 19.70 11.45
C SER A 50 3.95 18.76 10.54
N ILE A 51 4.07 17.44 10.75
CA ILE A 51 3.42 16.44 9.89
C ILE A 51 2.38 15.66 10.68
N PRO A 52 1.08 15.86 10.40
CA PRO A 52 0.04 15.14 11.10
C PRO A 52 0.13 13.65 10.81
N ARG A 53 0.02 12.84 11.87
CA ARG A 53 -0.06 11.38 11.77
C ARG A 53 -1.49 10.97 11.41
N CYS A 54 -1.66 10.23 10.32
CA CYS A 54 -2.94 9.64 9.97
C CYS A 54 -2.97 8.16 10.33
N ARG A 55 -4.17 7.64 10.64
CA ARG A 55 -4.37 6.19 10.57
C ARG A 55 -4.14 5.81 9.10
N LYS A 56 -3.24 4.85 8.83
CA LYS A 56 -3.28 4.16 7.53
C LYS A 56 -4.72 3.72 7.36
N SER A 57 -5.42 4.25 6.36
CA SER A 57 -6.74 3.75 6.03
C SER A 57 -6.52 2.28 5.68
N GLY A 58 -6.95 1.41 6.59
CA GLY A 58 -6.81 -0.04 6.44
C GLY A 58 -7.54 -0.41 5.17
N LYS A 59 -6.78 -0.57 4.09
CA LYS A 59 -7.29 -0.67 2.73
C LYS A 59 -8.10 0.57 2.38
N LYS A 60 -7.49 1.56 1.71
CA LYS A 60 -8.25 2.37 0.74
C LYS A 60 -8.93 1.33 -0.15
N GLY A 61 -10.21 1.05 0.11
CA GLY A 61 -10.90 -0.08 -0.50
C GLY A 61 -10.66 0.07 -1.97
N LYS A 62 -9.86 -0.82 -2.56
CA LYS A 62 -9.52 -0.74 -3.97
C LYS A 62 -10.87 -0.79 -4.64
N ARG A 63 -11.31 0.36 -5.16
CA ARG A 63 -12.54 0.44 -5.92
C ARG A 63 -12.42 -0.65 -6.95
N LEU A 64 -13.34 -1.62 -6.89
CA LEU A 64 -13.26 -2.78 -7.76
C LEU A 64 -13.23 -2.25 -9.19
N ALA A 65 -12.35 -2.77 -10.03
CA ALA A 65 -12.15 -2.21 -11.37
C ALA A 65 -13.43 -2.23 -12.22
N TRP A 66 -14.37 -3.14 -11.91
CA TRP A 66 -15.68 -3.22 -12.55
C TRP A 66 -16.71 -2.23 -11.97
N LEU A 67 -16.43 -1.57 -10.85
CA LEU A 67 -17.37 -0.72 -10.12
C LEU A 67 -17.36 0.72 -10.68
N SER A 68 -18.21 0.95 -11.68
CA SER A 68 -18.45 2.29 -12.24
C SER A 68 -19.07 3.25 -11.22
N HIS A 69 -19.07 4.56 -11.52
CA HIS A 69 -19.59 5.56 -10.59
C HIS A 69 -21.10 5.40 -10.44
N ASP A 70 -21.79 5.22 -11.58
CA ASP A 70 -23.23 4.94 -11.64
C ASP A 70 -23.62 3.73 -10.79
N LEU A 71 -22.91 2.59 -10.94
CA LEU A 71 -23.20 1.38 -10.17
C LEU A 71 -22.98 1.58 -8.67
N TRP A 72 -21.98 2.40 -8.30
CA TRP A 72 -21.74 2.76 -6.92
C TRP A 72 -22.87 3.63 -6.32
N VAL A 73 -23.39 4.59 -7.10
CA VAL A 73 -24.55 5.40 -6.69
C VAL A 73 -25.77 4.51 -6.47
N LYS A 74 -26.06 3.61 -7.41
CA LYS A 74 -27.15 2.62 -7.30
C LYS A 74 -27.02 1.74 -6.05
N LEU A 75 -25.82 1.25 -5.75
CA LEU A 75 -25.56 0.48 -4.53
C LEU A 75 -25.79 1.28 -3.24
N LYS A 76 -25.42 2.57 -3.22
CA LYS A 76 -25.73 3.44 -2.08
C LYS A 76 -27.23 3.70 -1.95
N GLY A 77 -27.93 3.94 -3.07
CA GLY A 77 -29.38 4.08 -3.14
C GLY A 77 -30.08 2.85 -2.56
N LYS A 78 -29.73 1.66 -3.04
CA LYS A 78 -30.21 0.37 -2.50
C LYS A 78 -30.02 0.27 -0.98
N LYS A 79 -28.84 0.62 -0.47
CA LYS A 79 -28.54 0.54 0.97
C LYS A 79 -29.39 1.54 1.78
N ARG A 80 -29.66 2.72 1.24
CA ARG A 80 -30.55 3.73 1.85
C ARG A 80 -31.99 3.22 1.89
N MET A 81 -32.51 2.74 0.75
CA MET A 81 -33.88 2.21 0.67
C MET A 81 -34.07 0.99 1.56
N HIS A 82 -33.10 0.08 1.63
CA HIS A 82 -33.19 -1.06 2.55
C HIS A 82 -33.33 -0.61 4.02
N ARG A 83 -32.65 0.46 4.42
CA ARG A 83 -32.81 1.04 5.77
C ARG A 83 -34.18 1.67 5.98
N GLN A 84 -34.74 2.32 4.96
CA GLN A 84 -36.06 2.93 5.03
C GLN A 84 -37.17 1.87 5.07
N TRP A 85 -37.08 0.85 4.23
CA TRP A 85 -37.97 -0.31 4.24
C TRP A 85 -37.93 -1.05 5.59
N LYS A 86 -36.74 -1.29 6.16
CA LYS A 86 -36.60 -1.87 7.51
C LYS A 86 -37.22 -1.01 8.63
N LYS A 87 -37.45 0.28 8.38
CA LYS A 87 -38.11 1.22 9.29
C LYS A 87 -39.60 1.45 8.96
N GLY A 88 -40.15 0.75 7.96
CA GLY A 88 -41.55 0.93 7.53
C GLY A 88 -41.84 2.23 6.78
N LEU A 89 -40.81 2.98 6.37
CA LEU A 89 -40.96 4.28 5.70
C LEU A 89 -41.16 4.19 4.19
N VAL A 90 -40.98 3.00 3.61
CA VAL A 90 -40.98 2.71 2.18
C VAL A 90 -41.67 1.36 2.00
N SER A 91 -42.55 1.24 1.01
CA SER A 91 -43.29 0.00 0.76
C SER A 91 -42.37 -1.11 0.21
N TRP A 92 -42.84 -2.36 0.24
CA TRP A 92 -42.10 -3.46 -0.37
C TRP A 92 -42.00 -3.29 -1.89
N GLU A 93 -43.05 -2.77 -2.52
CA GLU A 93 -43.17 -2.54 -3.96
C GLU A 93 -42.09 -1.56 -4.43
N GLU A 94 -41.94 -0.43 -3.72
CA GLU A 94 -40.91 0.57 -3.99
C GLU A 94 -39.49 0.00 -3.79
N TYR A 95 -39.31 -0.89 -2.82
CA TYR A 95 -38.01 -1.51 -2.55
C TYR A 95 -37.64 -2.57 -3.59
N ARG A 96 -38.58 -3.40 -4.06
CA ARG A 96 -38.32 -4.67 -4.78
C ARG A 96 -37.46 -4.51 -6.02
N GLU A 97 -37.65 -3.44 -6.78
CA GLU A 97 -36.97 -3.22 -8.07
C GLU A 97 -35.49 -2.82 -7.91
N THR A 98 -35.18 -2.09 -6.83
CA THR A 98 -33.86 -1.50 -6.62
C THR A 98 -32.74 -2.54 -6.42
N PRO A 99 -32.92 -3.61 -5.61
CA PRO A 99 -32.00 -4.72 -5.54
C PRO A 99 -31.76 -5.41 -6.88
N GLN A 100 -32.79 -5.54 -7.72
CA GLN A 100 -32.73 -6.27 -8.98
C GLN A 100 -31.86 -5.49 -9.98
N LEU A 101 -32.14 -4.20 -10.18
CA LEU A 101 -31.33 -3.32 -11.03
C LEU A 101 -29.86 -3.29 -10.60
N CYS A 102 -29.59 -3.30 -9.29
CA CYS A 102 -28.22 -3.39 -8.79
C CYS A 102 -27.55 -4.73 -9.12
N LYS A 103 -28.26 -5.85 -8.96
CA LYS A 103 -27.75 -7.19 -9.29
C LYS A 103 -27.43 -7.29 -10.79
N ASP A 104 -28.33 -6.81 -11.64
CA ASP A 104 -28.17 -6.84 -13.09
C ASP A 104 -27.01 -5.94 -13.55
N GLY A 105 -26.86 -4.77 -12.93
CA GLY A 105 -25.70 -3.91 -13.14
C GLY A 105 -24.38 -4.58 -12.80
N ILE A 106 -24.30 -5.31 -11.68
CA ILE A 106 -23.11 -6.09 -11.29
C ILE A 106 -22.86 -7.24 -12.27
N ARG A 107 -23.92 -7.96 -12.65
CA ARG A 107 -23.86 -9.09 -13.59
C ARG A 107 -23.34 -8.66 -14.97
N LYS A 108 -23.68 -7.45 -15.42
CA LYS A 108 -23.18 -6.87 -16.67
C LYS A 108 -21.78 -6.27 -16.53
N ALA A 109 -21.46 -5.64 -15.40
CA ALA A 109 -20.19 -4.92 -15.22
C ALA A 109 -18.96 -5.84 -15.12
N LYS A 110 -19.08 -7.00 -14.46
CA LYS A 110 -17.95 -7.92 -14.31
C LYS A 110 -17.47 -8.50 -15.65
N PRO A 111 -18.32 -9.08 -16.51
CA PRO A 111 -17.90 -9.59 -17.81
C PRO A 111 -17.39 -8.49 -18.74
N ARG A 112 -17.98 -7.28 -18.69
CA ARG A 112 -17.50 -6.13 -19.48
C ARG A 112 -16.06 -5.75 -19.14
N LEU A 113 -15.70 -5.76 -17.85
CA LEU A 113 -14.32 -5.53 -17.43
C LEU A 113 -13.39 -6.61 -18.00
N ASP A 114 -13.76 -7.87 -17.83
CA ASP A 114 -12.95 -9.01 -18.28
C ASP A 114 -12.74 -8.96 -19.81
N LEU A 115 -13.80 -8.68 -20.59
CA LEU A 115 -13.74 -8.50 -22.04
C LEU A 115 -12.82 -7.34 -22.45
N ASN A 116 -12.93 -6.20 -21.77
CA ASN A 116 -12.06 -5.05 -22.04
C ASN A 116 -10.58 -5.36 -21.75
N LEU A 117 -10.29 -6.10 -20.67
CA LEU A 117 -8.93 -6.51 -20.33
C LEU A 117 -8.35 -7.51 -21.33
N THR A 118 -9.16 -8.46 -21.82
CA THR A 118 -8.74 -9.42 -22.85
C THR A 118 -8.47 -8.71 -24.17
N ARG A 119 -9.34 -7.78 -24.59
CA ARG A 119 -9.15 -6.99 -25.81
C ARG A 119 -7.87 -6.14 -25.76
N ASP A 120 -7.59 -5.55 -24.59
CA ASP A 120 -6.42 -4.70 -24.39
C ASP A 120 -5.16 -5.49 -23.96
N ALA A 121 -5.22 -6.82 -23.92
CA ALA A 121 -4.11 -7.65 -23.42
C ALA A 121 -2.82 -7.45 -24.23
N LYS A 122 -2.92 -7.14 -25.53
CA LYS A 122 -1.76 -6.88 -26.40
C LYS A 122 -1.02 -5.60 -26.01
N ASN A 123 -1.76 -4.52 -25.74
CA ASN A 123 -1.19 -3.21 -25.40
C ASN A 123 -0.87 -3.09 -23.90
N ASN A 124 -1.63 -3.78 -23.05
CA ASN A 124 -1.56 -3.67 -21.59
C ASN A 124 -1.45 -5.06 -20.92
N LYS A 125 -0.41 -5.81 -21.30
CA LYS A 125 -0.08 -7.12 -20.72
C LYS A 125 -0.05 -7.08 -19.19
N LYS A 126 0.55 -6.04 -18.61
CA LYS A 126 0.65 -5.85 -17.16
C LYS A 126 -0.72 -5.71 -16.49
N GLY A 127 -1.66 -4.98 -17.10
CA GLY A 127 -3.02 -4.81 -16.60
C GLY A 127 -3.80 -6.12 -16.56
N PHE A 128 -3.69 -6.91 -17.63
CA PHE A 128 -4.31 -8.24 -17.76
C PHE A 128 -3.77 -9.22 -16.71
N TYR A 129 -2.45 -9.44 -16.65
CA TYR A 129 -1.85 -10.38 -15.68
C TYR A 129 -2.09 -9.93 -14.23
N ARG A 130 -2.09 -8.63 -13.95
CA ARG A 130 -2.47 -8.12 -12.62
C ARG A 130 -3.90 -8.51 -12.24
N HIS A 131 -4.84 -8.46 -13.18
CA HIS A 131 -6.22 -8.86 -12.93
C HIS A 131 -6.35 -10.37 -12.71
N VAL A 132 -5.70 -11.18 -13.54
CA VAL A 132 -5.65 -12.65 -13.39
C VAL A 132 -5.07 -13.03 -12.04
N ASN A 133 -3.90 -12.48 -11.69
CA ASN A 133 -3.23 -12.75 -10.41
C ASN A 133 -4.04 -12.29 -9.20
N GLN A 134 -4.88 -11.25 -9.34
CA GLN A 134 -5.79 -10.83 -8.27
C GLN A 134 -6.95 -11.82 -8.04
N LYS A 135 -7.37 -12.56 -9.09
CA LYS A 135 -8.43 -13.57 -8.99
C LYS A 135 -7.90 -14.95 -8.56
N ARG A 136 -6.60 -15.20 -8.65
CA ARG A 136 -5.98 -16.43 -8.15
C ARG A 136 -6.15 -16.54 -6.63
N LYS A 137 -6.62 -17.71 -6.17
CA LYS A 137 -6.80 -18.00 -4.73
C LYS A 137 -5.46 -18.14 -4.02
N VAL A 138 -4.50 -18.78 -4.67
CA VAL A 138 -3.12 -18.93 -4.21
C VAL A 138 -2.36 -17.69 -4.67
N LYS A 139 -1.78 -16.97 -3.71
CA LYS A 139 -0.72 -16.02 -4.04
C LYS A 139 0.53 -16.85 -4.25
N GLU A 140 1.14 -16.72 -5.42
CA GLU A 140 2.51 -17.19 -5.62
C GLU A 140 3.37 -16.53 -4.54
N SER A 141 3.87 -17.37 -3.64
CA SER A 141 4.91 -17.02 -2.68
C SER A 141 6.17 -17.75 -3.12
N VAL A 142 7.32 -17.23 -2.68
CA VAL A 142 8.57 -17.95 -2.89
C VAL A 142 8.42 -19.33 -2.24
N PRO A 143 8.62 -20.44 -2.99
CA PRO A 143 8.60 -21.77 -2.40
C PRO A 143 9.57 -21.88 -1.22
N PRO A 144 9.41 -22.87 -0.33
CA PRO A 144 10.43 -23.15 0.68
C PRO A 144 11.82 -23.24 0.04
N LEU A 145 12.80 -22.57 0.64
CA LEU A 145 14.18 -22.57 0.18
C LEU A 145 15.03 -23.49 1.06
N ILE A 146 16.15 -23.97 0.55
CA ILE A 146 17.15 -24.69 1.35
C ILE A 146 18.26 -23.69 1.66
N SER A 147 18.57 -23.50 2.94
CA SER A 147 19.66 -22.64 3.38
C SER A 147 21.03 -23.28 3.06
N LYS A 148 22.12 -22.51 3.21
CA LYS A 148 23.48 -23.06 3.12
C LYS A 148 23.76 -24.11 4.20
N SER A 149 23.03 -24.08 5.33
CA SER A 149 23.08 -25.09 6.40
C SER A 149 22.28 -26.37 6.07
N GLY A 150 21.56 -26.42 4.94
CA GLY A 150 20.73 -27.56 4.55
C GLY A 150 19.32 -27.57 5.16
N GLU A 151 18.93 -26.50 5.84
CA GLU A 151 17.63 -26.40 6.52
C GLU A 151 16.54 -25.88 5.58
N LEU A 152 15.31 -26.38 5.76
CA LEU A 152 14.14 -25.98 4.98
C LEU A 152 13.56 -24.67 5.53
N VAL A 153 13.72 -23.59 4.78
CA VAL A 153 13.30 -22.25 5.14
C VAL A 153 11.90 -21.96 4.59
N THR A 154 10.94 -21.75 5.49
CA THR A 154 9.53 -21.51 5.12
C THR A 154 9.07 -20.08 5.40
N MET A 155 9.70 -19.36 6.33
CA MET A 155 9.37 -17.98 6.69
C MET A 155 9.91 -16.97 5.67
N ASP A 156 9.13 -15.91 5.40
CA ASP A 156 9.49 -14.91 4.37
C ASP A 156 10.74 -14.08 4.73
N GLU A 157 10.97 -13.82 6.02
CA GLU A 157 12.15 -13.07 6.51
C GLU A 157 13.44 -13.88 6.28
N GLU A 158 13.44 -15.14 6.71
CA GLU A 158 14.56 -16.07 6.52
C GLU A 158 14.82 -16.32 5.02
N LYS A 159 13.77 -16.45 4.19
CA LYS A 159 13.94 -16.57 2.72
C LYS A 159 14.63 -15.34 2.14
N ALA A 160 14.28 -14.14 2.61
CA ALA A 160 14.91 -12.91 2.15
C ALA A 160 16.40 -12.87 2.53
N GLU A 161 16.76 -13.33 3.72
CA GLU A 161 18.16 -13.45 4.16
C GLU A 161 18.95 -14.46 3.33
N VAL A 162 18.39 -15.66 3.07
CA VAL A 162 19.03 -16.68 2.23
C VAL A 162 19.31 -16.13 0.83
N LEU A 163 18.32 -15.47 0.21
CA LEU A 163 18.48 -14.85 -1.11
C LEU A 163 19.51 -13.70 -1.07
N ASN A 164 19.47 -12.85 -0.04
CA ASN A 164 20.43 -11.76 0.11
C ASN A 164 21.86 -12.27 0.25
N ASN A 165 22.08 -13.31 1.05
CA ASN A 165 23.39 -13.97 1.23
C ASN A 165 23.90 -14.69 -0.02
N PHE A 166 23.00 -15.06 -0.94
CA PHE A 166 23.36 -15.63 -2.24
C PHE A 166 23.75 -14.54 -3.25
N PHE A 167 23.00 -13.45 -3.33
CA PHE A 167 23.20 -12.40 -4.35
C PHE A 167 24.17 -11.30 -3.92
N ALA A 168 24.32 -10.99 -2.63
CA ALA A 168 25.18 -9.91 -2.15
C ALA A 168 26.62 -10.01 -2.69
N PRO A 169 27.30 -11.18 -2.71
CA PRO A 169 28.65 -11.32 -3.25
C PRO A 169 28.77 -11.03 -4.75
N VAL A 170 27.67 -11.13 -5.52
CA VAL A 170 27.66 -10.81 -6.96
C VAL A 170 27.76 -9.29 -7.20
N PHE A 171 27.24 -8.49 -6.26
CA PHE A 171 27.25 -7.03 -6.32
C PHE A 171 28.35 -6.38 -5.48
N THR A 172 28.85 -7.09 -4.47
CA THR A 172 30.10 -6.77 -3.75
C THR A 172 31.21 -7.56 -4.39
N GLY A 173 31.65 -7.13 -5.57
CA GLY A 173 32.81 -7.70 -6.23
C GLY A 173 33.98 -7.69 -5.24
N ASN A 174 34.37 -8.86 -4.77
CA ASN A 174 35.63 -9.04 -4.08
C ASN A 174 36.73 -8.83 -5.14
N PHE A 175 37.07 -7.56 -5.42
CA PHE A 175 38.41 -7.23 -5.88
C PHE A 175 39.32 -7.45 -4.68
N SER A 176 39.63 -8.71 -4.40
CA SER A 176 40.82 -9.07 -3.66
C SER A 176 41.99 -8.55 -4.49
N SER A 177 42.45 -7.34 -4.18
CA SER A 177 43.74 -6.86 -4.66
C SER A 177 44.79 -7.79 -4.05
N HIS A 178 45.15 -8.82 -4.82
CA HIS A 178 46.40 -9.53 -4.60
C HIS A 178 47.52 -8.49 -4.68
N THR A 179 48.09 -8.21 -3.51
CA THR A 179 49.36 -7.54 -3.36
C THR A 179 50.42 -8.51 -3.83
N SER A 180 51.07 -8.17 -4.94
CA SER A 180 52.42 -8.61 -5.30
C SER A 180 53.27 -7.37 -5.48
#